data_AF-A0A925X5X4-F1
#
_entry.id   AF-A0A925X5X4-F1
#
_cell.length_a   1.000
_cell.length_b   1.000
_cell.length_c   1.000
_cell.angle_alpha   90.00
_cell.angle_beta   90.00
_cell.angle_gamma   90.00
#
_symmetry.space_group_name_H-M   'P 1'
#
loop_
_entity.id
_entity.type
_entity.pdbx_description
1 polymer ?
#
loop_
_entity_poly.entity_id
_entity_poly.type
_entity_poly.pdbx_seq_one_letter_code
_entity_poly.pdbx_strand_id
1 'polypeptide(L)'
;MKNLILLCSLILLFNACQVAELPQNPENDPQTVTVFALTGSTVAMDLQSVERFKNAKYFQITKQPANGSVGFVKEKMLLYVSDANANVRNTYFLLKSSSDDSLTNKPVLDTVRIHFTNIDSIPCTNGTLADYYTIQPNQSLLMHVLINDSFCSGTLDSTSLSIAVEPKNGTVSIENTSTSTKIRYTPIPNFAGIDQLVYKVCDKQGNC
;
A
#
# COMPACT_ATOMS: atom_id res chain seq x y z
N MET A 1 -30.52 5.73 -2.06
CA MET A 1 -30.42 6.82 -1.06
C MET A 1 -29.85 6.25 0.24
N LYS A 2 -28.62 6.66 0.60
CA LYS A 2 -28.16 7.00 1.96
C LYS A 2 -26.62 7.11 1.94
N ASN A 3 -26.14 8.34 2.09
CA ASN A 3 -24.75 8.64 2.42
C ASN A 3 -24.47 8.17 3.85
N LEU A 4 -23.20 7.88 4.17
CA LEU A 4 -22.76 7.70 5.56
C LEU A 4 -21.45 8.46 5.83
N ILE A 5 -21.53 9.41 6.75
CA ILE A 5 -20.44 10.14 7.41
C ILE A 5 -20.57 9.82 8.89
N LEU A 6 -19.48 9.61 9.64
CA LEU A 6 -19.49 9.91 11.08
C LEU A 6 -18.11 10.24 11.65
N LEU A 7 -18.08 11.35 12.42
CA LEU A 7 -16.93 11.96 13.10
C LEU A 7 -16.76 11.50 14.56
N CYS A 8 -15.48 11.36 14.94
CA CYS A 8 -14.75 11.76 16.16
C CYS A 8 -15.28 11.45 17.59
N SER A 9 -14.38 10.94 18.44
CA SER A 9 -14.39 11.15 19.90
C SER A 9 -12.96 11.15 20.47
N LEU A 10 -12.71 12.04 21.43
CA LEU A 10 -11.44 12.43 22.08
C LEU A 10 -11.36 11.90 23.54
N ILE A 11 -10.17 12.01 24.19
CA ILE A 11 -9.85 12.11 25.67
C ILE A 11 -9.29 10.83 26.33
N LEU A 12 -8.24 10.74 27.18
CA LEU A 12 -7.16 11.62 27.75
C LEU A 12 -5.97 10.75 28.32
N LEU A 13 -4.80 11.40 28.39
CA LEU A 13 -3.47 11.20 29.05
C LEU A 13 -3.14 10.04 30.02
N PHE A 14 -1.89 9.51 29.91
CA PHE A 14 -0.94 9.33 31.03
C PHE A 14 0.56 9.41 30.61
N ASN A 15 1.28 10.25 31.38
CA ASN A 15 2.70 10.35 31.78
C ASN A 15 3.91 9.86 30.94
N ALA A 16 4.89 10.78 30.94
CA ALA A 16 6.26 10.77 30.46
C ALA A 16 7.05 9.45 30.46
N CYS A 17 7.61 9.12 29.29
CA CYS A 17 8.93 8.54 29.14
C CYS A 17 9.59 9.28 27.96
N GLN A 18 10.85 9.70 28.10
CA GLN A 18 11.60 10.46 27.08
C GLN A 18 11.41 9.85 25.68
N VAL A 19 10.62 10.52 24.84
CA VAL A 19 10.67 10.31 23.40
C VAL A 19 11.78 11.25 22.92
N ALA A 20 12.83 10.68 22.33
CA ALA A 20 13.82 11.44 21.59
C ALA A 20 13.11 12.53 20.77
N GLU A 21 13.56 13.77 20.90
CA GLU A 21 13.01 14.88 20.13
C GLU A 21 12.96 14.46 18.66
N LEU A 22 11.75 14.28 18.16
CA LEU A 22 11.47 14.10 16.75
C LEU A 22 12.12 15.26 16.01
N PRO A 23 12.65 15.07 14.79
CA PRO A 23 13.00 16.22 13.97
C PRO A 23 11.76 17.13 13.91
N GLN A 24 11.91 18.35 14.40
CA GLN A 24 10.80 19.31 14.58
C GLN A 24 10.11 19.69 13.26
N ASN A 25 10.64 19.20 12.13
CA ASN A 25 9.95 19.13 10.86
C ASN A 25 10.14 17.73 10.22
N PRO A 26 9.11 16.88 10.13
CA PRO A 26 9.17 15.60 9.42
C PRO A 26 9.38 15.75 7.90
N GLU A 27 9.37 16.98 7.34
CA GLU A 27 9.80 17.28 5.97
C GLU A 27 11.34 17.43 5.81
N ASN A 28 12.07 17.58 6.91
CA ASN A 28 13.54 17.74 6.90
C ASN A 28 14.30 16.50 7.41
N ASP A 29 13.61 15.38 7.64
CA ASP A 29 14.27 14.12 7.94
C ASP A 29 15.04 13.63 6.68
N PRO A 30 16.38 13.51 6.74
CA PRO A 30 17.19 13.04 5.63
C PRO A 30 16.95 11.56 5.30
N GLN A 31 16.26 10.82 6.16
CA GLN A 31 16.00 9.38 6.04
C GLN A 31 14.51 9.13 5.81
N THR A 32 13.92 9.74 4.79
CA THR A 32 12.49 9.51 4.48
C THR A 32 12.29 8.48 3.38
N VAL A 33 11.31 7.63 3.59
CA VAL A 33 10.78 6.75 2.55
C VAL A 33 9.74 7.55 1.79
N THR A 34 9.97 7.80 0.51
CA THR A 34 8.99 8.49 -0.35
C THR A 34 8.26 7.47 -1.19
N VAL A 35 6.93 7.53 -1.13
CA VAL A 35 6.01 6.69 -1.89
C VAL A 35 5.19 7.60 -2.79
N PHE A 36 5.11 7.29 -4.08
CA PHE A 36 4.33 8.08 -5.02
C PHE A 36 2.91 7.53 -5.10
N ALA A 37 1.93 8.43 -5.15
CA ALA A 37 0.52 8.06 -5.23
C ALA A 37 -0.22 8.97 -6.20
N LEU A 38 -1.28 8.42 -6.79
CA LEU A 38 -2.28 9.17 -7.54
C LEU A 38 -3.47 9.49 -6.60
N THR A 39 -4.11 10.64 -6.80
CA THR A 39 -5.31 11.02 -6.04
C THR A 39 -6.43 10.01 -6.25
N GLY A 40 -7.10 9.60 -5.18
CA GLY A 40 -8.17 8.60 -5.23
C GLY A 40 -7.70 7.18 -5.56
N SER A 41 -6.38 6.92 -5.56
CA SER A 41 -5.82 5.59 -5.80
C SER A 41 -5.35 4.91 -4.50
N THR A 42 -4.99 3.62 -4.59
CA THR A 42 -4.35 2.86 -3.52
C THR A 42 -2.90 2.54 -3.84
N VAL A 43 -2.07 2.39 -2.82
CA VAL A 43 -0.67 1.94 -2.96
C VAL A 43 -0.39 0.85 -1.93
N ALA A 44 -0.02 -0.34 -2.40
CA ALA A 44 0.49 -1.40 -1.54
C ALA A 44 1.98 -1.22 -1.31
N MET A 45 2.44 -1.41 -0.07
CA MET A 45 3.83 -1.25 0.33
C MET A 45 4.29 -2.51 1.06
N ASP A 46 5.20 -3.27 0.43
CA ASP A 46 5.95 -4.34 1.09
C ASP A 46 7.07 -3.69 1.91
N LEU A 47 6.92 -3.64 3.24
CA LEU A 47 7.92 -2.98 4.08
C LEU A 47 9.28 -3.66 4.00
N GLN A 48 9.36 -4.95 3.65
CA GLN A 48 10.63 -5.67 3.58
C GLN A 48 11.41 -5.39 2.29
N SER A 49 10.80 -4.80 1.26
CA SER A 49 11.52 -4.36 0.05
C SER A 49 12.30 -3.07 0.28
N VAL A 50 11.99 -2.34 1.36
CA VAL A 50 12.75 -1.16 1.75
C VAL A 50 13.96 -1.59 2.58
N GLU A 51 15.17 -1.36 2.07
CA GLU A 51 16.43 -1.88 2.67
C GLU A 51 16.56 -1.57 4.17
N ARG A 52 16.13 -0.38 4.62
CA ARG A 52 16.21 0.00 6.03
C ARG A 52 15.24 -0.75 6.95
N PHE A 53 14.18 -1.33 6.39
CA PHE A 53 13.16 -2.10 7.10
C PHE A 53 13.36 -3.61 6.98
N LYS A 54 14.32 -4.04 6.15
CA LYS A 54 14.60 -5.45 5.83
C LYS A 54 14.86 -6.35 7.04
N ASN A 55 15.42 -5.79 8.12
CA ASN A 55 15.68 -6.52 9.35
C ASN A 55 14.63 -6.25 10.45
N ALA A 56 13.68 -5.35 10.20
CA ALA A 56 12.63 -5.07 11.16
C ALA A 56 11.58 -6.19 11.14
N LYS A 57 11.26 -6.69 12.33
CA LYS A 57 10.29 -7.75 12.57
C LYS A 57 8.91 -7.18 12.93
N TYR A 58 8.88 -6.10 13.69
CA TYR A 58 7.65 -5.49 14.18
C TYR A 58 7.48 -4.08 13.64
N PHE A 59 6.24 -3.75 13.30
CA PHE A 59 5.87 -2.45 12.78
C PHE A 59 4.59 -1.95 13.44
N GLN A 60 4.49 -0.64 13.66
CA GLN A 60 3.28 0.01 14.14
C GLN A 60 3.12 1.38 13.51
N ILE A 61 1.97 1.62 12.88
CA ILE A 61 1.58 2.97 12.47
C ILE A 61 1.25 3.76 13.72
N THR A 62 1.94 4.88 13.94
CA THR A 62 1.75 5.75 15.11
C THR A 62 1.06 7.05 14.78
N LYS A 63 0.98 7.41 13.50
CA LYS A 63 0.23 8.56 13.01
C LYS A 63 -0.30 8.27 11.61
N GLN A 64 -1.58 8.49 11.39
CA GLN A 64 -2.21 8.42 10.07
C GLN A 64 -1.86 9.65 9.21
N PRO A 65 -1.84 9.52 7.87
CA PRO A 65 -1.70 10.66 6.98
C PRO A 65 -2.93 11.58 7.04
N ALA A 66 -2.75 12.83 6.63
CA ALA A 66 -3.83 13.82 6.59
C ALA A 66 -4.74 13.66 5.36
N ASN A 67 -4.24 13.08 4.27
CA ASN A 67 -4.90 12.99 2.96
C ASN A 67 -5.11 11.53 2.53
N GLY A 68 -5.74 10.72 3.37
CA GLY A 68 -5.96 9.30 3.14
C GLY A 68 -5.87 8.50 4.43
N SER A 69 -5.77 7.18 4.28
CA SER A 69 -5.55 6.27 5.41
C SER A 69 -4.53 5.20 5.03
N VAL A 70 -3.79 4.71 6.03
CA VAL A 70 -2.85 3.60 5.87
C VAL A 70 -3.15 2.52 6.91
N GLY A 71 -3.12 1.26 6.49
CA GLY A 71 -3.36 0.12 7.36
C GLY A 71 -2.59 -1.11 6.92
N PHE A 72 -2.39 -2.07 7.84
CA PHE A 72 -1.84 -3.36 7.49
C PHE A 72 -2.90 -4.22 6.81
N VAL A 73 -2.57 -4.75 5.64
CA VAL A 73 -3.39 -5.75 4.92
C VAL A 73 -2.86 -7.16 5.14
N LYS A 74 -1.58 -7.27 5.50
CA LYS A 74 -0.89 -8.49 5.94
C LYS A 74 0.29 -8.08 6.81
N GLU A 75 0.87 -9.01 7.56
CA GLU A 75 2.10 -8.75 8.29
C GLU A 75 3.15 -8.11 7.35
N LYS A 76 3.72 -6.96 7.76
CA LYS A 76 4.72 -6.19 7.00
C LYS A 76 4.25 -5.64 5.65
N MET A 77 2.96 -5.75 5.32
CA MET A 77 2.38 -5.19 4.11
C MET A 77 1.34 -4.14 4.45
N LEU A 78 1.62 -2.91 4.04
CA LEU A 78 0.71 -1.78 4.20
C LEU A 78 -0.08 -1.55 2.93
N LEU A 79 -1.28 -1.02 3.10
CA LEU A 79 -2.07 -0.42 2.04
C LEU A 79 -2.37 1.01 2.42
N TYR A 80 -1.97 1.93 1.57
CA TYR A 80 -2.40 3.31 1.60
C TYR A 80 -3.59 3.50 0.67
N VAL A 81 -4.63 4.17 1.15
CA VAL A 81 -5.83 4.55 0.41
C VAL A 81 -5.90 6.07 0.39
N SER A 82 -5.72 6.66 -0.79
CA SER A 82 -5.79 8.10 -1.00
C SER A 82 -7.23 8.60 -0.90
N ASP A 83 -7.43 9.74 -0.27
CA ASP A 83 -8.73 10.41 -0.29
C ASP A 83 -9.01 10.95 -1.71
N ALA A 84 -10.19 10.65 -2.27
CA ALA A 84 -10.60 11.13 -3.59
C ALA A 84 -10.64 12.66 -3.71
N ASN A 85 -10.81 13.35 -2.57
CA ASN A 85 -10.85 14.80 -2.46
C ASN A 85 -9.60 15.39 -1.80
N ALA A 86 -8.50 14.63 -1.71
CA ALA A 86 -7.25 15.16 -1.20
C ALA A 86 -6.89 16.43 -1.98
N ASN A 87 -6.85 17.57 -1.29
CA ASN A 87 -6.14 18.73 -1.79
C ASN A 87 -4.74 18.22 -2.10
N VAL A 88 -4.31 18.19 -3.37
CA VAL A 88 -3.15 17.46 -3.96
C VAL A 88 -1.80 17.85 -3.33
N ARG A 89 -1.72 17.73 -2.01
CA ARG A 89 -0.66 18.14 -1.14
C ARG A 89 -0.11 16.86 -0.53
N ASN A 90 1.19 16.74 -0.62
CA ASN A 90 1.92 15.64 -0.04
C ASN A 90 1.54 15.49 1.44
N THR A 91 1.48 14.24 1.87
CA THR A 91 1.16 13.88 3.24
C THR A 91 2.24 12.94 3.75
N TYR A 92 2.20 12.59 5.03
CA TYR A 92 3.08 11.58 5.60
C TYR A 92 2.37 10.83 6.70
N PHE A 93 2.86 9.63 6.99
CA PHE A 93 2.49 8.87 8.17
C PHE A 93 3.74 8.51 8.95
N LEU A 94 3.57 8.20 10.24
CA LEU A 94 4.68 7.80 11.11
C LEU A 94 4.59 6.31 11.39
N LEU A 95 5.71 5.61 11.21
CA LEU A 95 5.86 4.18 11.39
C LEU A 95 6.93 3.92 12.44
N LYS A 96 6.59 3.17 13.50
CA LYS A 96 7.60 2.57 14.37
C LYS A 96 8.01 1.22 13.81
N SER A 97 9.30 0.92 13.83
CA SER A 97 9.87 -0.36 13.43
C SER A 97 10.85 -0.87 14.50
N SER A 98 11.02 -2.18 14.60
CA SER A 98 11.99 -2.82 15.50
C SER A 98 12.47 -4.14 14.93
N SER A 99 13.78 -4.42 15.05
CA SER A 99 14.38 -5.73 14.75
C SER A 99 14.19 -6.74 15.87
N ASP A 100 13.85 -6.27 17.07
CA ASP A 100 13.56 -7.11 18.22
C ASP A 100 12.16 -7.70 18.12
N ASP A 101 11.85 -8.69 18.96
CA ASP A 101 10.55 -9.36 18.94
C ASP A 101 9.41 -8.52 19.56
N SER A 102 9.63 -7.21 19.72
CA SER A 102 8.63 -6.24 20.20
C SER A 102 9.07 -4.81 19.87
N LEU A 103 8.17 -3.85 20.10
CA LEU A 103 8.42 -2.42 19.95
C LEU A 103 8.90 -1.74 21.26
N THR A 104 9.23 -2.50 22.30
CA THR A 104 9.55 -1.93 23.63
C THR A 104 11.02 -1.50 23.76
N ASN A 105 11.93 -2.16 23.04
CA ASN A 105 13.35 -1.89 23.13
C ASN A 105 13.84 -1.08 21.92
N LYS A 106 13.99 0.23 22.11
CA LYS A 106 14.54 1.17 21.12
C LYS A 106 13.91 1.06 19.71
N PRO A 107 12.57 1.20 19.59
CA PRO A 107 11.96 1.24 18.27
C PRO A 107 12.49 2.44 17.48
N VAL A 108 12.76 2.22 16.20
CA VAL A 108 13.06 3.30 15.26
C VAL A 108 11.74 3.91 14.84
N LEU A 109 11.65 5.24 14.82
CA LEU A 109 10.50 5.93 14.28
C LEU A 109 10.88 6.56 12.94
N ASP A 110 10.09 6.23 11.93
CA ASP A 110 10.32 6.59 10.54
C ASP A 110 9.17 7.43 10.01
N THR A 111 9.53 8.44 9.22
CA THR A 111 8.56 9.20 8.43
C THR A 111 8.45 8.60 7.04
N VAL A 112 7.24 8.17 6.66
CA VAL A 112 6.93 7.75 5.29
C VAL A 112 6.13 8.87 4.63
N ARG A 113 6.70 9.47 3.59
CA ARG A 113 6.07 10.54 2.82
C ARG A 113 5.30 9.95 1.66
N ILE A 114 4.06 10.41 1.49
CA ILE A 114 3.27 10.18 0.29
C ILE A 114 3.38 11.44 -0.57
N HIS A 115 4.01 11.28 -1.73
CA HIS A 115 4.11 12.31 -2.74
C HIS A 115 3.00 12.12 -3.77
N PHE A 116 2.08 13.08 -3.88
CA PHE A 116 1.05 13.03 -4.89
C PHE A 116 1.57 13.54 -6.22
N THR A 117 1.32 12.78 -7.28
CA THR A 117 1.73 13.10 -8.64
C THR A 117 0.61 12.75 -9.63
N ASN A 118 0.81 13.02 -10.91
CA ASN A 118 -0.06 12.58 -11.99
C ASN A 118 0.54 11.35 -12.69
N ILE A 119 -0.25 10.69 -13.54
CA ILE A 119 0.17 9.45 -14.23
C ILE A 119 1.39 9.66 -15.13
N ASP A 120 1.55 10.85 -15.73
CA ASP A 120 2.66 11.16 -16.62
C ASP A 120 3.96 11.46 -15.85
N SER A 121 3.84 11.73 -14.54
CA SER A 121 4.93 12.15 -13.66
C SER A 121 5.19 11.13 -12.55
N ILE A 122 4.59 9.95 -12.61
CA ILE A 122 4.89 8.87 -11.68
C ILE A 122 6.24 8.25 -12.05
N PRO A 123 7.20 8.12 -11.11
CA PRO A 123 8.46 7.48 -11.43
C PRO A 123 8.25 6.05 -11.90
N CYS A 124 8.98 5.64 -12.93
CA CYS A 124 8.96 4.24 -13.38
C CYS A 124 9.47 3.27 -12.30
N THR A 125 10.15 3.76 -11.26
CA THR A 125 10.56 2.97 -10.09
C THR A 125 9.41 2.70 -9.12
N ASN A 126 8.22 3.30 -9.34
CA ASN A 126 7.03 2.98 -8.55
C ASN A 126 6.57 1.53 -8.80
N GLY A 127 7.02 0.91 -9.91
CA GLY A 127 6.72 -0.48 -10.21
C GLY A 127 5.25 -0.64 -10.62
N THR A 128 4.47 -1.18 -9.69
CA THR A 128 3.07 -1.51 -9.92
C THR A 128 2.14 -0.32 -9.68
N LEU A 129 1.05 -0.23 -10.45
CA LEU A 129 0.00 0.75 -10.31
C LEU A 129 -1.34 0.07 -10.09
N ALA A 130 -2.15 0.61 -9.17
CA ALA A 130 -3.43 0.00 -8.84
C ALA A 130 -4.38 -0.06 -10.05
N ASP A 131 -5.04 -1.21 -10.21
CA ASP A 131 -6.12 -1.42 -11.15
C ASP A 131 -7.50 -1.27 -10.51
N TYR A 132 -8.49 -0.91 -11.33
CA TYR A 132 -9.89 -0.84 -10.93
C TYR A 132 -10.78 -1.56 -11.95
N TYR A 133 -11.63 -2.44 -11.46
CA TYR A 133 -12.60 -3.17 -12.27
C TYR A 133 -13.99 -3.11 -11.64
N THR A 134 -15.02 -3.07 -12.49
CA THR A 134 -16.42 -3.21 -12.07
C THR A 134 -17.01 -4.45 -12.74
N ILE A 135 -17.73 -5.25 -11.98
CA ILE A 135 -18.34 -6.50 -12.43
C ILE A 135 -19.77 -6.59 -11.91
N GLN A 136 -20.62 -7.36 -12.59
CA GLN A 136 -21.92 -7.70 -12.02
C GLN A 136 -21.77 -8.77 -10.94
N PRO A 137 -22.61 -8.78 -9.89
CA PRO A 137 -22.65 -9.88 -8.94
C PRO A 137 -22.81 -11.24 -9.64
N ASN A 138 -22.22 -12.28 -9.06
CA ASN A 138 -22.25 -13.65 -9.59
C ASN A 138 -21.51 -13.87 -10.93
N GLN A 139 -20.74 -12.91 -11.42
CA GLN A 139 -19.90 -13.06 -12.61
C GLN A 139 -18.41 -13.06 -12.25
N SER A 140 -17.67 -14.03 -12.77
CA SER A 140 -16.21 -13.99 -12.72
C SER A 140 -15.65 -12.99 -13.73
N LEU A 141 -14.51 -12.39 -13.41
CA LEU A 141 -13.79 -11.46 -14.27
C LEU A 141 -12.36 -11.92 -14.49
N LEU A 142 -11.86 -11.75 -15.71
CA LEU A 142 -10.46 -11.94 -16.05
C LEU A 142 -9.76 -10.57 -16.17
N MET A 143 -8.92 -10.24 -15.21
CA MET A 143 -8.29 -8.93 -15.01
C MET A 143 -6.90 -8.87 -15.66
N HIS A 144 -6.63 -7.75 -16.33
CA HIS A 144 -5.36 -7.46 -16.97
C HIS A 144 -4.53 -6.51 -16.11
N VAL A 145 -4.01 -7.03 -14.99
CA VAL A 145 -3.39 -6.23 -13.93
C VAL A 145 -1.97 -5.72 -14.23
N LEU A 146 -1.39 -6.09 -15.38
CA LEU A 146 0.00 -5.78 -15.70
C LEU A 146 0.17 -4.69 -16.77
N ILE A 147 -0.94 -4.15 -17.29
CA ILE A 147 -0.92 -3.24 -18.46
C ILE A 147 -0.33 -1.86 -18.11
N ASN A 148 -0.61 -1.37 -16.91
CA ASN A 148 -0.21 -0.07 -16.39
C ASN A 148 1.06 -0.13 -15.50
N ASP A 149 1.71 -1.29 -15.39
CA ASP A 149 2.91 -1.46 -14.57
C ASP A 149 4.18 -1.15 -15.37
N SER A 150 5.16 -0.52 -14.72
CA SER A 150 6.44 -0.14 -15.35
C SER A 150 7.60 -0.42 -14.42
N PHE A 151 8.69 -0.97 -14.96
CA PHE A 151 9.91 -1.33 -14.21
C PHE A 151 11.13 -0.57 -14.75
N CYS A 152 10.93 0.68 -15.18
CA CYS A 152 11.95 1.47 -15.88
C CYS A 152 12.53 0.72 -17.09
N SER A 153 13.85 0.46 -17.09
CA SER A 153 14.54 -0.34 -18.11
C SER A 153 14.45 -1.84 -17.87
N GLY A 154 13.93 -2.28 -16.72
CA GLY A 154 13.71 -3.67 -16.39
C GLY A 154 12.60 -4.28 -17.25
N THR A 155 12.81 -5.50 -17.69
CA THR A 155 11.79 -6.25 -18.43
C THR A 155 10.86 -6.93 -17.44
N LEU A 156 9.57 -6.63 -17.48
CA LEU A 156 8.56 -7.30 -16.66
C LEU A 156 8.64 -8.82 -16.80
N ASP A 157 8.63 -9.55 -15.68
CA ASP A 157 8.43 -10.99 -15.65
C ASP A 157 7.00 -11.34 -15.28
N SER A 158 6.12 -11.45 -16.29
CA SER A 158 4.71 -11.82 -16.07
C SER A 158 4.53 -13.16 -15.35
N THR A 159 5.49 -14.09 -15.46
CA THR A 159 5.43 -15.39 -14.79
C THR A 159 5.72 -15.31 -13.28
N SER A 160 6.24 -14.18 -12.81
CA SER A 160 6.48 -13.91 -11.39
C SER A 160 5.23 -13.41 -10.65
N LEU A 161 4.13 -13.17 -11.35
CA LEU A 161 2.89 -12.69 -10.74
C LEU A 161 2.43 -13.66 -9.63
N SER A 162 2.15 -13.11 -8.47
CA SER A 162 1.67 -13.85 -7.30
C SER A 162 0.64 -13.03 -6.51
N ILE A 163 -0.25 -13.71 -5.79
CA ILE A 163 -1.21 -13.06 -4.90
C ILE A 163 -0.55 -12.90 -3.52
N ALA A 164 -0.35 -11.66 -3.10
CA ALA A 164 0.22 -11.34 -1.80
C ALA A 164 -0.84 -11.32 -0.70
N VAL A 165 -2.04 -10.79 -1.02
CA VAL A 165 -3.22 -10.71 -0.16
C VAL A 165 -4.44 -11.14 -0.96
N GLU A 166 -5.13 -12.18 -0.46
CA GLU A 166 -6.38 -12.67 -1.03
C GLU A 166 -7.53 -11.67 -0.79
N PRO A 167 -8.51 -11.59 -1.71
CA PRO A 167 -9.75 -10.88 -1.47
C PRO A 167 -10.54 -11.47 -0.30
N LYS A 168 -11.38 -10.66 0.33
CA LYS A 168 -12.21 -11.08 1.48
C LYS A 168 -13.56 -11.66 1.05
N ASN A 169 -14.08 -11.23 -0.10
CA ASN A 169 -15.44 -11.54 -0.56
C ASN A 169 -15.45 -12.22 -1.94
N GLY A 170 -14.37 -12.94 -2.25
CA GLY A 170 -14.24 -13.73 -3.46
C GLY A 170 -12.98 -14.60 -3.42
N THR A 171 -12.67 -15.24 -4.54
CA THR A 171 -11.47 -16.03 -4.74
C THR A 171 -10.75 -15.58 -6.00
N VAL A 172 -9.44 -15.82 -6.06
CA VAL A 172 -8.63 -15.52 -7.24
C VAL A 172 -7.80 -16.71 -7.70
N SER A 173 -7.55 -16.76 -8.99
CA SER A 173 -6.60 -17.70 -9.60
C SER A 173 -5.79 -16.98 -10.67
N ILE A 174 -4.50 -17.30 -10.75
CA ILE A 174 -3.62 -16.77 -11.79
C ILE A 174 -3.77 -17.63 -13.05
N GLU A 175 -4.06 -16.98 -14.17
CA GLU A 175 -4.16 -17.61 -15.48
C GLU A 175 -3.00 -17.16 -16.36
N ASN A 176 -2.08 -18.07 -16.61
CA ASN A 176 -0.92 -17.85 -17.46
C ASN A 176 -1.22 -18.31 -18.88
N THR A 177 -0.99 -17.45 -19.87
CA THR A 177 -0.90 -17.81 -21.29
C THR A 177 0.54 -17.65 -21.76
N SER A 178 0.84 -18.09 -22.99
CA SER A 178 2.16 -17.89 -23.60
C SER A 178 2.52 -16.42 -23.81
N THR A 179 1.55 -15.49 -23.76
CA THR A 179 1.73 -14.07 -24.08
C THR A 179 1.30 -13.12 -22.97
N SER A 180 0.55 -13.59 -21.97
CA SER A 180 0.04 -12.74 -20.90
C SER A 180 -0.26 -13.53 -19.64
N THR A 181 -0.07 -12.90 -18.48
CA THR A 181 -0.56 -13.42 -17.20
C THR A 181 -1.70 -12.52 -16.72
N LYS A 182 -2.79 -13.15 -16.28
CA LYS A 182 -4.02 -12.47 -15.82
C LYS A 182 -4.47 -13.04 -14.48
N ILE A 183 -5.31 -12.29 -13.78
CA ILE A 183 -5.96 -12.76 -12.56
C ILE A 183 -7.44 -12.99 -12.85
N ARG A 184 -7.93 -14.21 -12.66
CA ARG A 184 -9.36 -14.46 -12.60
C ARG A 184 -9.85 -14.19 -11.18
N TYR A 185 -10.82 -13.30 -11.03
CA TYR A 185 -11.55 -13.07 -9.79
C TYR A 185 -12.96 -13.66 -9.88
N THR A 186 -13.41 -14.33 -8.82
CA THR A 186 -14.77 -14.86 -8.69
C THR A 186 -15.36 -14.40 -7.35
N PRO A 187 -16.36 -13.50 -7.34
CA PRO A 187 -16.96 -13.04 -6.09
C PRO A 187 -17.74 -14.18 -5.41
N ILE A 188 -17.90 -14.09 -4.09
CA ILE A 188 -18.87 -14.90 -3.35
C ILE A 188 -20.28 -14.61 -3.93
N PRO A 189 -21.13 -15.64 -4.10
CA PRO A 189 -22.46 -15.45 -4.64
C PRO A 189 -23.24 -14.34 -3.92
N ASN A 190 -23.87 -13.45 -4.70
CA ASN A 190 -24.66 -12.29 -4.27
C ASN A 190 -23.89 -11.21 -3.49
N PHE A 191 -22.56 -11.29 -3.41
CA PHE A 191 -21.78 -10.18 -2.86
C PHE A 191 -21.93 -8.92 -3.72
N ALA A 192 -22.22 -7.80 -3.05
CA ALA A 192 -22.23 -6.47 -3.63
C ALA A 192 -21.48 -5.53 -2.70
N GLY A 193 -20.38 -4.96 -3.19
CA GLY A 193 -19.50 -4.12 -2.39
C GLY A 193 -18.11 -4.03 -3.04
N ILE A 194 -17.20 -3.39 -2.33
CA ILE A 194 -15.79 -3.33 -2.72
C ILE A 194 -15.09 -4.56 -2.16
N ASP A 195 -14.34 -5.23 -3.01
CA ASP A 195 -13.37 -6.25 -2.60
C ASP A 195 -11.99 -5.86 -3.10
N GLN A 196 -10.96 -6.36 -2.45
CA GLN A 196 -9.59 -5.94 -2.68
C GLN A 196 -8.62 -7.09 -2.52
N LEU A 197 -7.72 -7.22 -3.49
CA LEU A 197 -6.55 -8.09 -3.43
C LEU A 197 -5.28 -7.24 -3.56
N VAL A 198 -4.14 -7.81 -3.19
CA VAL A 198 -2.82 -7.26 -3.51
C VAL A 198 -2.03 -8.32 -4.27
N TYR A 199 -1.48 -7.95 -5.43
CA TYR A 199 -0.57 -8.80 -6.18
C TYR A 199 0.87 -8.31 -6.05
N LYS A 200 1.82 -9.20 -6.34
CA LYS A 200 3.25 -8.89 -6.46
C LYS A 200 3.74 -9.44 -7.79
N VAL A 201 4.55 -8.65 -8.49
CA VAL A 201 5.21 -9.02 -9.75
C VAL A 201 6.59 -8.36 -9.76
N CYS A 202 7.54 -9.01 -10.41
CA CYS A 202 8.93 -8.58 -10.48
C CYS A 202 9.35 -8.35 -11.93
N ASP A 203 10.47 -7.67 -12.12
CA ASP A 203 11.21 -7.74 -13.39
C ASP A 203 12.03 -9.04 -13.51
N LYS A 204 12.62 -9.25 -14.68
CA LYS A 204 13.49 -10.40 -15.00
C LYS A 204 14.81 -10.41 -14.23
N GLN A 205 15.13 -9.34 -13.49
CA GLN A 205 16.30 -9.25 -12.62
C GLN A 205 15.94 -9.59 -11.16
N GLY A 206 14.65 -9.82 -10.87
CA GLY A 206 14.16 -10.13 -9.53
C GLY A 206 13.87 -8.90 -8.68
N ASN A 207 13.77 -7.71 -9.28
CA ASN A 207 13.35 -6.51 -8.57
C ASN A 207 11.83 -6.52 -8.41
N CYS A 208 11.40 -6.54 -7.15
CA CYS A 208 10.04 -6.47 -6.67
C CYS A 208 10.04 -5.59 -5.41
#